data_AF-A0A9E2DBK8-F1
#
_entry.id   AF-A0A9E2DBK8-F1
#
_cell.length_a   1.000
_cell.length_b   1.000
_cell.length_c   1.000
_cell.angle_alpha   90.00
_cell.angle_beta   90.00
_cell.angle_gamma   90.00
#
_symmetry.space_group_name_H-M   'P 1'
#
loop_
_entity.id
_entity.type
_entity.pdbx_description
1 polymer ?
#
loop_
_entity_poly.entity_id
_entity_poly.type
_entity_poly.pdbx_seq_one_letter_code
_entity_poly.pdbx_strand_id
1 'polypeptide(L)'
;MRKNFLWFCFLAAVFVAAMAFAGYSGYNVYRYNKTNRSCEAQSIVWGVEQRSSDSFVVVATYEYTIDDEEYSGKTTFKRKTYLNPWKAEEEYEAMAIQPWKVWYEAKKPENSTINKVFPLKVCIYSGILIALLVYFVLLGWYVRRTIEH
;
A
#
# COMPACT_ATOMS: atom_id res chain seq x y z
N MET A 1 -20.96 17.04 34.25
CA MET A 1 -20.85 15.87 33.35
C MET A 1 -20.74 16.21 31.86
N ARG A 2 -21.43 17.25 31.34
CA ARG A 2 -21.36 17.65 29.91
C ARG A 2 -19.97 18.06 29.37
N LYS A 3 -19.09 18.65 30.20
CA LYS A 3 -17.75 19.14 29.77
C LYS A 3 -16.83 18.02 29.26
N ASN A 4 -16.94 16.81 29.82
CA ASN A 4 -16.08 15.68 29.42
C ASN A 4 -16.68 14.87 28.27
N PHE A 5 -17.96 15.05 27.97
CA PHE A 5 -18.64 14.30 26.90
C PHE A 5 -18.12 14.70 25.51
N LEU A 6 -17.98 16.00 25.25
CA LEU A 6 -17.40 16.49 23.98
C LEU A 6 -15.95 16.02 23.80
N TRP A 7 -15.15 16.06 24.85
CA TRP A 7 -13.77 15.57 24.83
C TRP A 7 -13.69 14.05 24.60
N PHE A 8 -14.59 13.28 25.24
CA PHE A 8 -14.70 11.85 25.03
C PHE A 8 -15.13 11.51 23.60
N CYS A 9 -16.14 12.20 23.05
CA CYS A 9 -16.56 12.03 21.65
C CYS A 9 -15.43 12.36 20.68
N PHE A 10 -14.66 13.42 20.94
CA PHE A 10 -13.49 13.77 20.15
C PHE A 10 -12.42 12.66 20.20
N LEU A 11 -12.04 12.19 21.39
CA LEU A 11 -11.08 11.10 21.53
C LEU A 11 -11.57 9.81 20.87
N ALA A 12 -12.87 9.49 21.00
CA ALA A 12 -13.46 8.33 20.35
C ALA A 12 -13.40 8.44 18.82
N ALA A 13 -13.68 9.62 18.25
CA ALA A 13 -13.58 9.85 16.81
C ALA A 13 -12.15 9.71 16.30
N VAL A 14 -11.17 10.31 17.00
CA VAL A 14 -9.74 10.19 16.66
C VAL A 14 -9.27 8.74 16.80
N PHE A 15 -9.74 8.01 17.82
CA PHE A 15 -9.44 6.60 18.01
C PHE A 15 -9.97 5.74 16.87
N VAL A 16 -11.22 5.92 16.45
CA VAL A 16 -11.80 5.19 15.32
C VAL A 16 -11.00 5.47 14.04
N ALA A 17 -10.65 6.73 13.79
CA ALA A 17 -9.83 7.11 12.63
C ALA A 17 -8.43 6.44 12.67
N ALA A 18 -7.77 6.45 13.83
CA ALA A 18 -6.47 5.81 14.02
C ALA A 18 -6.54 4.29 13.81
N MET A 19 -7.55 3.63 14.37
CA MET A 19 -7.76 2.19 14.23
C MET A 19 -8.06 1.80 12.77
N ALA A 20 -8.89 2.58 12.08
CA ALA A 20 -9.17 2.35 10.66
C ALA A 20 -7.89 2.44 9.81
N PHE A 21 -7.08 3.47 10.06
CA PHE A 21 -5.83 3.67 9.31
C PHE A 21 -4.76 2.63 9.67
N ALA A 22 -4.67 2.23 10.94
CA ALA A 22 -3.79 1.16 11.40
C ALA A 22 -4.18 -0.19 10.77
N GLY A 23 -5.46 -0.50 10.68
CA GLY A 23 -5.97 -1.69 9.98
C GLY A 23 -5.60 -1.67 8.48
N TYR A 24 -5.79 -0.53 7.82
CA TYR A 24 -5.39 -0.35 6.42
C TYR A 24 -3.87 -0.51 6.22
N SER A 25 -3.06 0.05 7.11
CA SER A 25 -1.60 -0.11 7.10
C SER A 25 -1.21 -1.58 7.29
N GLY A 26 -1.77 -2.24 8.30
CA GLY A 26 -1.54 -3.65 8.59
C GLY A 26 -1.89 -4.56 7.41
N TYR A 27 -3.00 -4.29 6.73
CA TYR A 27 -3.38 -5.02 5.51
C TYR A 27 -2.35 -4.87 4.38
N ASN A 28 -1.84 -3.66 4.14
CA ASN A 28 -0.81 -3.45 3.12
C ASN A 28 0.51 -4.15 3.46
N VAL A 29 0.91 -4.12 4.75
CA VAL A 29 2.09 -4.85 5.23
C VAL A 29 1.90 -6.35 5.12
N TYR A 30 0.71 -6.87 5.46
CA TYR A 30 0.38 -8.27 5.30
C TYR A 30 0.50 -8.72 3.84
N ARG A 31 -0.06 -7.95 2.90
CA ARG A 31 0.08 -8.23 1.46
C ARG A 31 1.54 -8.24 1.00
N TYR A 32 2.36 -7.31 1.49
CA TYR A 32 3.78 -7.27 1.18
C TYR A 32 4.53 -8.51 1.70
N ASN A 33 4.21 -8.96 2.91
CA ASN A 33 4.83 -10.14 3.52
C ASN A 33 4.36 -11.46 2.92
N LYS A 34 3.14 -11.49 2.36
CA LYS A 34 2.56 -12.69 1.74
C LYS A 34 3.34 -13.14 0.50
N THR A 35 3.88 -12.21 -0.29
CA THR A 35 4.70 -12.51 -1.48
C THR A 35 6.16 -12.67 -1.11
N ASN A 36 6.48 -13.76 -0.40
CA ASN A 36 7.80 -13.98 0.21
C ASN A 36 8.80 -14.74 -0.68
N ARG A 37 8.36 -15.39 -1.75
CA ARG A 37 9.22 -16.09 -2.71
C ARG A 37 9.41 -15.25 -3.98
N SER A 38 10.49 -15.53 -4.69
CA SER A 38 10.76 -14.91 -5.99
C SER A 38 11.31 -15.92 -6.99
N CYS A 39 10.98 -15.69 -8.27
CA CYS A 39 11.54 -16.38 -9.42
C CYS A 39 11.78 -15.37 -10.55
N GLU A 40 12.52 -15.79 -11.57
CA GLU A 40 12.67 -15.01 -12.79
C GLU A 40 11.39 -15.12 -13.63
N ALA A 41 10.98 -14.02 -14.26
CA ALA A 41 9.92 -14.07 -15.26
C ALA A 41 10.47 -14.69 -16.55
N GLN A 42 9.72 -15.58 -17.17
CA GLN A 42 10.09 -16.13 -18.48
C GLN A 42 9.78 -15.15 -19.60
N SER A 43 8.59 -14.54 -19.53
CA SER A 43 8.13 -13.54 -20.47
C SER A 43 7.49 -12.39 -19.70
N ILE A 44 7.70 -11.16 -20.17
CA ILE A 44 7.00 -9.97 -19.66
C ILE A 44 6.54 -9.15 -20.85
N VAL A 45 5.23 -9.03 -20.99
CA VAL A 45 4.57 -8.17 -21.96
C VAL A 45 4.18 -6.88 -21.25
N TRP A 46 4.85 -5.80 -21.61
CA TRP A 46 4.56 -4.45 -21.12
C TRP A 46 3.47 -3.80 -21.97
N GLY A 47 2.68 -2.93 -21.34
CA GLY A 47 1.67 -2.15 -22.04
C GLY A 47 1.18 -0.97 -21.21
N VAL A 48 0.31 -0.18 -21.82
CA VAL A 48 -0.34 0.97 -21.20
C VAL A 48 -1.83 0.71 -21.13
N GLU A 49 -2.42 0.92 -19.96
CA GLU A 49 -3.85 0.81 -19.72
C GLU A 49 -4.40 2.19 -19.37
N GLN A 50 -5.44 2.62 -20.10
CA GLN A 50 -6.14 3.86 -19.78
C GLN A 50 -7.03 3.62 -18.55
N ARG A 51 -6.80 4.41 -17.50
CA ARG A 51 -7.53 4.31 -16.22
C ARG A 51 -8.70 5.30 -16.14
N SER A 52 -8.58 6.46 -16.79
CA SER A 52 -9.65 7.46 -16.94
C SER A 52 -9.49 8.22 -18.25
N SER A 53 -10.42 9.13 -18.57
CA SER A 53 -10.35 10.00 -19.77
C SER A 53 -8.94 10.57 -20.01
N ASP A 54 -8.31 11.07 -18.95
CA ASP A 54 -7.03 11.76 -19.02
C ASP A 54 -5.92 11.06 -18.22
N SER A 55 -6.04 9.75 -17.96
CA SER A 55 -5.01 9.06 -17.19
C SER A 55 -4.66 7.66 -17.70
N PHE A 56 -3.35 7.42 -17.78
CA PHE A 56 -2.72 6.22 -18.29
C PHE A 56 -1.82 5.62 -17.22
N VAL A 57 -1.79 4.29 -17.14
CA VAL A 57 -0.94 3.55 -16.20
C VAL A 57 -0.20 2.45 -16.95
N VAL A 58 1.04 2.20 -16.53
CA VAL A 58 1.83 1.08 -17.05
C VAL A 58 1.32 -0.23 -16.44
N VAL A 59 1.23 -1.24 -17.28
CA VAL A 59 0.84 -2.60 -16.93
C VAL A 59 1.90 -3.56 -17.44
N ALA A 60 2.17 -4.58 -16.65
CA ALA A 60 2.95 -5.73 -17.08
C ALA A 60 2.14 -7.00 -16.90
N THR A 61 2.03 -7.78 -17.96
CA THR A 61 1.57 -9.17 -17.92
C THR A 61 2.80 -10.06 -18.03
N TYR A 62 2.92 -11.07 -17.18
CA TYR A 62 4.12 -11.90 -17.12
C TYR A 62 3.78 -13.36 -16.87
N GLU A 63 4.67 -14.23 -17.32
CA GLU A 63 4.59 -15.67 -17.16
C GLU A 63 5.81 -16.19 -16.41
N TYR A 64 5.61 -17.21 -15.58
CA TYR A 64 6.65 -17.83 -14.77
C TYR A 64 6.28 -19.27 -14.45
N THR A 65 7.29 -20.13 -14.29
CA THR A 65 7.10 -21.53 -13.93
C THR A 65 7.58 -21.81 -12.52
N ILE A 66 6.79 -22.58 -11.77
CA ILE A 66 7.14 -23.12 -10.46
C ILE A 66 6.82 -24.60 -10.48
N ASP A 67 7.80 -25.45 -10.14
CA ASP A 67 7.62 -26.91 -10.06
C ASP A 67 6.95 -27.51 -11.32
N ASP A 68 7.40 -27.08 -12.52
CA ASP A 68 6.88 -27.46 -13.84
C ASP A 68 5.42 -27.01 -14.16
N GLU A 69 4.81 -26.20 -13.29
CA GLU A 69 3.53 -25.54 -13.54
C GLU A 69 3.71 -24.09 -14.00
N GLU A 70 3.04 -23.72 -15.08
CA GLU A 70 3.04 -22.36 -15.61
C GLU A 70 1.96 -21.50 -14.95
N TYR A 71 2.38 -20.30 -14.53
CA TYR A 71 1.52 -19.30 -13.93
C TYR A 71 1.65 -17.99 -14.71
N SER A 72 0.55 -17.25 -14.76
CA SER A 72 0.51 -15.91 -15.34
C SER A 72 -0.02 -14.90 -14.35
N GLY A 73 0.48 -13.67 -14.42
CA GLY A 73 0.07 -12.59 -13.56
C GLY A 73 0.04 -11.25 -14.28
N LYS A 74 -0.80 -10.34 -13.77
CA LYS A 74 -0.86 -8.95 -14.23
C LYS A 74 -0.54 -8.01 -13.07
N THR A 75 0.39 -7.09 -13.28
CA THR A 75 0.74 -6.05 -12.32
C THR A 75 0.50 -4.67 -12.92
N THR A 76 -0.35 -3.88 -12.26
CA THR A 76 -0.60 -2.49 -12.64
C THR A 76 0.25 -1.55 -11.77
N PHE A 77 1.04 -0.69 -12.39
CA PHE A 77 1.90 0.28 -11.71
C PHE A 77 1.12 1.52 -11.27
N LYS A 78 0.28 1.35 -10.24
CA LYS A 78 -0.65 2.40 -9.76
C LYS A 78 0.02 3.66 -9.20
N ARG A 79 1.33 3.62 -8.90
CA ARG A 79 2.05 4.74 -8.26
C ARG A 79 2.40 5.87 -9.23
N LYS A 80 2.54 5.56 -10.53
CA LYS A 80 2.82 6.54 -11.57
C LYS A 80 1.63 6.56 -12.52
N THR A 81 0.93 7.67 -12.55
CA THR A 81 -0.18 7.93 -13.45
C THR A 81 0.26 9.02 -14.42
N TYR A 82 0.11 8.76 -15.71
CA TYR A 82 0.56 9.64 -16.77
C TYR A 82 -0.64 10.29 -17.44
N LEU A 83 -0.51 11.56 -17.79
CA LEU A 83 -1.56 12.29 -18.55
C LEU A 83 -1.48 12.00 -20.06
N ASN A 84 -0.33 11.49 -20.52
CA ASN A 84 -0.05 11.23 -21.92
C ASN A 84 0.39 9.76 -22.07
N PRO A 85 -0.20 8.99 -23.00
CA PRO A 85 0.21 7.61 -23.27
C PRO A 85 1.69 7.51 -23.65
N TRP A 86 2.23 8.47 -24.39
CA TRP A 86 3.63 8.48 -24.82
C TRP A 86 4.62 8.50 -23.64
N LYS A 87 4.27 9.21 -22.55
CA LYS A 87 5.09 9.19 -21.32
C LYS A 87 5.00 7.86 -20.57
N ALA A 88 3.86 7.18 -20.67
CA ALA A 88 3.71 5.84 -20.09
C ALA A 88 4.48 4.80 -20.93
N GLU A 89 4.54 5.00 -22.25
CA GLU A 89 5.34 4.21 -23.18
C GLU A 89 6.83 4.30 -22.88
N GLU A 90 7.37 5.53 -22.85
CA GLU A 90 8.79 5.79 -22.54
C GLU A 90 9.20 5.14 -21.20
N GLU A 91 8.32 5.20 -20.19
CA GLU A 91 8.59 4.56 -18.90
C GLU A 91 8.61 3.03 -19.02
N TYR A 92 7.64 2.40 -19.68
CA TYR A 92 7.67 0.93 -19.75
C TYR A 92 8.84 0.45 -20.60
N GLU A 93 9.26 1.19 -21.63
CA GLU A 93 10.46 0.86 -22.41
C GLU A 93 11.72 0.88 -21.53
N ALA A 94 11.85 1.90 -20.67
CA ALA A 94 12.93 1.96 -19.69
C ALA A 94 12.86 0.80 -18.67
N MET A 95 11.64 0.40 -18.26
CA MET A 95 11.44 -0.74 -17.38
C MET A 95 11.76 -2.08 -18.06
N ALA A 96 11.43 -2.23 -19.35
CA ALA A 96 11.57 -3.48 -20.10
C ALA A 96 13.03 -3.92 -20.26
N ILE A 97 13.99 -2.99 -20.16
CA ILE A 97 15.43 -3.27 -20.26
C ILE A 97 15.97 -3.99 -19.00
N GLN A 98 15.28 -3.86 -17.87
CA GLN A 98 15.75 -4.42 -16.60
C GLN A 98 15.26 -5.87 -16.40
N PRO A 99 16.09 -6.76 -15.81
CA PRO A 99 15.61 -8.08 -15.41
C PRO A 99 14.67 -7.94 -14.21
N TRP A 100 13.42 -8.37 -14.37
CA TRP A 100 12.42 -8.34 -13.31
C TRP A 100 12.27 -9.70 -12.64
N LYS A 101 12.09 -9.66 -11.32
CA LYS A 101 11.73 -10.82 -10.52
C LYS A 101 10.24 -10.81 -10.24
N VAL A 102 9.59 -11.94 -10.43
CA VAL A 102 8.21 -12.16 -10.00
C VAL A 102 8.25 -12.55 -8.53
N TRP A 103 7.47 -11.86 -7.71
CA TRP A 103 7.25 -12.22 -6.31
C TRP A 103 5.91 -12.92 -6.17
N TYR A 104 5.90 -14.11 -5.59
CA TYR A 104 4.69 -14.92 -5.45
C TYR A 104 4.52 -15.43 -4.01
N GLU A 105 3.30 -15.85 -3.70
CA GLU A 105 2.97 -16.51 -2.44
C GLU A 105 3.22 -18.02 -2.54
N ALA A 106 4.06 -18.56 -1.66
CA ALA A 106 4.42 -19.99 -1.67
C ALA A 106 3.22 -20.96 -1.56
N LYS A 107 2.12 -20.54 -0.90
CA LYS A 107 0.92 -21.37 -0.72
C LYS A 107 -0.11 -21.23 -1.84
N LYS A 108 -0.04 -20.13 -2.61
CA LYS A 108 -0.98 -19.81 -3.70
C LYS A 108 -0.22 -19.04 -4.78
N PRO A 109 0.49 -19.75 -5.67
CA PRO A 109 1.38 -19.10 -6.63
C PRO A 109 0.67 -18.11 -7.54
N GLU A 110 -0.63 -18.31 -7.81
CA GLU A 110 -1.52 -17.37 -8.52
C GLU A 110 -1.47 -15.91 -8.00
N ASN A 111 -1.17 -15.73 -6.71
CA ASN A 111 -0.98 -14.41 -6.13
C ASN A 111 0.45 -13.93 -6.36
N SER A 112 0.68 -13.27 -7.49
CA SER A 112 1.99 -12.74 -7.87
C SER A 112 2.01 -11.23 -8.09
N THR A 113 3.20 -10.65 -7.99
CA THR A 113 3.47 -9.27 -8.39
C THR A 113 4.92 -9.13 -8.82
N ILE A 114 5.20 -8.42 -9.92
CA ILE A 114 6.57 -7.99 -10.25
C ILE A 114 6.97 -6.74 -9.48
N ASN A 115 6.00 -5.99 -8.96
CA ASN A 115 6.23 -4.73 -8.28
C ASN A 115 6.02 -4.89 -6.78
N LYS A 116 7.11 -5.18 -6.05
CA LYS A 116 7.10 -5.33 -4.60
C LYS A 116 7.63 -4.06 -3.93
N VAL A 117 6.72 -3.15 -3.60
CA VAL A 117 7.04 -1.89 -2.90
C VAL A 117 6.54 -1.95 -1.46
N PHE A 118 7.43 -1.68 -0.50
CA PHE A 118 7.05 -1.57 0.90
C PHE A 118 6.13 -0.35 1.09
N PRO A 119 4.97 -0.49 1.78
CA PRO A 119 4.00 0.58 1.97
C PRO A 119 4.45 1.63 3.00
N LEU A 120 5.68 2.14 2.88
CA LEU A 120 6.34 3.02 3.85
C LEU A 120 5.49 4.24 4.20
N LYS A 121 4.90 4.89 3.20
CA LYS A 121 4.07 6.09 3.40
C LYS A 121 2.90 5.80 4.34
N VAL A 122 2.21 4.68 4.13
CA VAL A 122 1.06 4.29 4.94
C VAL A 122 1.51 3.97 6.37
N CYS A 123 2.64 3.29 6.53
CA CYS A 123 3.20 3.02 7.85
C CYS A 123 3.56 4.31 8.60
N ILE A 124 4.19 5.28 7.93
CA ILE A 124 4.54 6.58 8.53
C ILE A 124 3.28 7.34 8.95
N TYR A 125 2.29 7.46 8.07
CA TYR A 125 1.04 8.14 8.40
C TYR A 125 0.31 7.47 9.57
N SER A 126 0.30 6.13 9.62
CA SER A 126 -0.26 5.39 10.75
C SER A 126 0.49 5.68 12.05
N GLY A 127 1.82 5.76 12.00
CA GLY A 127 2.64 6.10 13.16
C GLY A 127 2.37 7.51 13.69
N ILE A 128 2.25 8.49 12.79
CA ILE A 128 1.89 9.88 13.15
C ILE A 128 0.51 9.93 13.80
N LEU A 129 -0.48 9.20 13.26
CA LEU A 129 -1.84 9.18 13.80
C LEU A 129 -1.90 8.58 15.22
N ILE A 130 -1.15 7.50 15.45
CA ILE A 130 -1.03 6.90 16.79
C ILE A 130 -0.32 7.87 17.74
N ALA A 131 0.76 8.53 17.31
CA ALA A 131 1.46 9.53 18.12
C ALA A 131 0.56 10.71 18.51
N LEU A 132 -0.26 11.22 17.57
CA LEU A 132 -1.26 12.25 17.84
C LEU A 132 -2.32 11.79 18.83
N LEU A 133 -2.80 10.54 18.69
CA LEU A 133 -3.76 9.98 19.64
C LEU A 133 -3.19 9.91 21.05
N VAL A 134 -1.96 9.40 21.20
CA VAL A 134 -1.26 9.34 22.49
C VAL A 134 -1.08 10.76 23.05
N TYR A 135 -0.69 11.71 22.22
CA TYR A 135 -0.55 13.11 22.60
C TYR A 135 -1.86 13.70 23.16
N PHE A 136 -3.00 13.50 22.47
CA PHE A 136 -4.28 13.99 22.97
C PHE A 136 -4.72 13.29 24.26
N VAL A 137 -4.47 11.99 24.40
CA VAL A 137 -4.76 11.27 25.66
C VAL A 137 -3.95 11.86 26.83
N LEU A 138 -2.65 12.07 26.63
CA LEU A 138 -1.77 12.66 27.65
C LEU A 138 -2.17 14.10 27.99
N LEU A 139 -2.53 14.91 26.99
CA LEU A 139 -3.01 16.26 27.18
C LEU A 139 -4.31 16.29 28.01
N GLY A 140 -5.26 15.42 27.69
CA GLY A 140 -6.50 15.29 28.44
C GLY A 140 -6.27 14.88 29.89
N TRP A 141 -5.31 13.99 30.13
CA TRP A 141 -4.89 13.60 31.48
C TRP A 141 -4.24 14.76 32.24
N TYR A 142 -3.33 15.50 31.60
CA TYR A 142 -2.65 16.65 32.18
C TYR A 142 -3.61 17.78 32.57
N VAL A 143 -4.53 18.16 31.66
CA VAL A 143 -5.53 19.21 31.91
C VAL A 143 -6.47 18.83 33.04
N ARG A 144 -6.88 17.55 33.13
CA ARG A 144 -7.70 17.10 34.25
C ARG A 144 -6.97 17.25 35.59
N ARG A 145 -5.68 16.89 35.62
CA ARG A 145 -4.85 16.96 36.83
C ARG A 145 -4.60 18.40 37.29
N THR A 146 -4.49 19.37 36.38
CA THR A 146 -4.30 20.79 36.74
C THR A 146 -5.58 21.51 37.15
N ILE A 147 -6.76 20.99 36.83
CA ILE A 147 -8.05 21.55 37.27
C ILE A 147 -8.48 21.02 38.65
N GLU A 148 -7.98 19.86 39.07
CA GLU A 148 -8.28 19.23 40.36
C GLU A 148 -7.39 19.75 41.52
N HIS A 149 -6.40 20.61 41.24
CA HIS A 149 -5.55 21.32 42.20
C HIS A 149 -5.86 22.82 42.23
#